data_AF-A0A847IZ64-F1
#
_entry.id   AF-A0A847IZ64-F1
#
_cell.length_a   1.000
_cell.length_b   1.000
_cell.length_c   1.000
_cell.angle_alpha   90.00
_cell.angle_beta   90.00
_cell.angle_gamma   90.00
#
_symmetry.space_group_name_H-M   'P 1'
#
loop_
_entity.id
_entity.type
_entity.pdbx_description
1 polymer ?
#
loop_
_entity_poly.entity_id
_entity_poly.type
_entity_poly.pdbx_seq_one_letter_code
_entity_poly.pdbx_strand_id
1 'polypeptide(L)'
;MTEATPHGGFWSQSWLVVLLSLAFGAALAAVEITLAPRIRENKRNATVSQIPELVPGAVREASRERVVGGATVLAAFDASGQQVGWVVPAAGQGFADRIELLIGLDATASTITGIYVLDQKETPGLGDFITVRERFRKYFEGQPTGAPLKVVKREVTAGSGEIRALTGATISSEAVTGIVNQRVHELASALAAAAAGSES
;
A
#
# COMPACT_ATOMS: atom_id res chain seq x y z
N MET A 1 -34.53 10.27 63.65
CA MET A 1 -33.20 10.90 63.45
C MET A 1 -32.79 10.57 62.02
N THR A 2 -32.99 11.55 61.15
CA THR A 2 -32.88 11.49 59.69
C THR A 2 -31.57 12.11 59.25
N GLU A 3 -30.86 11.49 58.31
CA GLU A 3 -30.10 12.23 57.30
C GLU A 3 -30.02 11.37 56.02
N ALA A 4 -30.75 11.80 54.99
CA ALA A 4 -30.61 11.30 53.63
C ALA A 4 -29.60 12.20 52.92
N THR A 5 -28.46 11.65 52.52
CA THR A 5 -27.43 12.38 51.78
C THR A 5 -27.90 12.64 50.34
N PRO A 6 -27.76 13.87 49.81
CA PRO A 6 -28.15 14.16 48.44
C PRO A 6 -27.07 13.62 47.50
N HIS A 7 -27.38 12.56 46.74
CA HIS A 7 -26.55 12.15 45.61
C HIS A 7 -26.61 13.26 44.55
N GLY A 8 -25.56 14.08 44.46
CA GLY A 8 -25.35 14.97 43.32
C GLY A 8 -25.44 14.13 42.05
N GLY A 9 -26.51 14.33 41.27
CA GLY A 9 -26.87 13.42 40.19
C GLY A 9 -25.74 13.29 39.18
N PHE A 10 -25.52 12.07 38.68
CA PHE A 10 -24.58 11.71 37.61
C PHE A 10 -24.45 12.80 36.52
N TRP A 11 -25.58 13.38 36.11
CA TRP A 11 -25.71 14.46 35.13
C TRP A 11 -25.00 15.77 35.49
N SER A 12 -24.87 16.10 36.79
CA SER A 12 -24.19 17.31 37.28
C SER A 12 -22.66 17.20 37.19
N GLN A 13 -22.11 16.00 36.99
CA GLN A 13 -20.67 15.77 36.86
C GLN A 13 -20.24 15.44 35.41
N SER A 14 -21.19 15.06 34.54
CA SER A 14 -20.90 14.69 33.14
C SER A 14 -20.48 15.84 32.23
N TRP A 15 -20.74 17.10 32.59
CA TRP A 15 -20.42 18.26 31.75
C TRP A 15 -18.91 18.40 31.50
N LEU A 16 -18.07 18.07 32.49
CA LEU A 16 -16.62 18.10 32.36
C LEU A 16 -16.15 17.10 31.30
N VAL A 17 -16.73 15.90 31.28
CA VAL A 17 -16.40 14.86 30.29
C VAL A 17 -16.79 15.32 28.90
N VAL A 18 -17.97 15.90 28.72
CA VAL A 18 -18.42 16.43 27.42
C VAL A 18 -17.50 17.54 26.91
N LEU A 19 -17.14 18.50 27.78
CA LEU A 19 -16.20 19.57 27.40
C LEU A 19 -14.82 19.03 27.06
N LEU A 20 -14.32 18.08 27.85
CA LEU A 20 -13.02 17.46 27.62
C LEU A 20 -13.02 16.68 26.29
N SER A 21 -14.07 15.90 26.02
CA SER A 21 -14.23 15.18 24.75
C SER A 21 -14.30 16.13 23.55
N LEU A 22 -15.01 17.26 23.67
CA LEU A 22 -15.05 18.28 22.63
C LEU A 22 -13.67 18.91 22.41
N ALA A 23 -12.94 19.22 23.48
CA ALA A 23 -11.60 19.80 23.40
C ALA A 23 -10.61 18.84 22.73
N PHE A 24 -10.59 17.57 23.13
CA PHE A 24 -9.72 16.55 22.50
C PHE A 24 -10.11 16.27 21.05
N GLY A 25 -11.42 16.19 20.76
CA GLY A 25 -11.91 16.02 19.39
C GLY A 25 -11.50 17.18 18.48
N ALA A 26 -11.62 18.43 18.97
CA ALA A 26 -11.19 19.61 18.24
C ALA A 26 -9.68 19.65 18.03
N ALA A 27 -8.89 19.31 19.05
CA ALA A 27 -7.44 19.23 18.94
C ALA A 27 -7.00 18.18 17.92
N LEU A 28 -7.58 16.97 17.95
CA LEU A 28 -7.28 15.91 17.00
C LEU A 28 -7.68 16.31 15.56
N ALA A 29 -8.86 16.90 15.39
CA ALA A 29 -9.32 17.38 14.08
C ALA A 29 -8.41 18.49 13.53
N ALA A 30 -7.94 19.41 14.39
CA ALA A 30 -7.00 20.45 13.98
C ALA A 30 -5.66 19.87 13.53
N VAL A 31 -5.13 18.87 14.24
CA VAL A 31 -3.91 18.15 13.84
C VAL A 31 -4.11 17.48 12.48
N GLU A 32 -5.20 16.74 12.29
CA GLU A 32 -5.51 16.06 11.02
C GLU A 32 -5.62 17.05 9.85
N ILE A 33 -6.40 18.13 9.99
CA ILE A 33 -6.62 19.09 8.89
C ILE A 33 -5.33 19.83 8.52
N THR A 34 -4.48 20.14 9.49
CA THR A 34 -3.22 20.88 9.25
C THR A 34 -2.10 19.99 8.68
N LEU A 35 -1.99 18.73 9.12
CA LEU A 35 -0.94 17.81 8.68
C LEU A 35 -1.31 17.01 7.43
N ALA A 36 -2.60 16.76 7.17
CA ALA A 36 -3.05 16.00 6.01
C ALA A 36 -2.41 16.42 4.67
N PRO A 37 -2.30 17.73 4.31
CA PRO A 37 -1.63 18.12 3.06
C PRO A 37 -0.16 17.73 3.02
N ARG A 38 0.58 17.87 4.13
CA ARG A 38 2.00 17.49 4.22
C ARG A 38 2.19 15.98 4.12
N ILE A 39 1.32 15.20 4.76
CA ILE A 39 1.35 13.73 4.69
C ILE A 39 1.11 13.27 3.25
N ARG A 40 0.13 13.84 2.56
CA ARG A 40 -0.15 13.51 1.15
C ARG A 40 1.04 13.82 0.25
N GLU A 41 1.65 14.98 0.42
CA GLU A 41 2.82 15.37 -0.36
C GLU A 41 4.03 14.45 -0.09
N ASN A 42 4.29 14.12 1.18
CA ASN A 42 5.35 13.19 1.55
C ASN A 42 5.11 11.79 0.97
N LYS A 43 3.88 11.25 1.10
CA LYS A 43 3.51 9.94 0.52
C LYS A 43 3.63 9.95 -1.01
N ARG A 44 3.22 11.05 -1.66
CA ARG A 44 3.36 11.23 -3.11
C ARG A 44 4.83 11.24 -3.53
N ASN A 45 5.66 12.02 -2.84
CA ASN A 45 7.10 12.10 -3.13
C ASN A 45 7.79 10.75 -2.92
N ALA A 46 7.45 10.04 -1.83
CA ALA A 46 7.93 8.69 -1.57
C ALA A 46 7.48 7.69 -2.64
N THR A 47 6.27 7.84 -3.19
CA THR A 47 5.79 6.98 -4.28
C THR A 47 6.51 7.27 -5.59
N VAL A 48 6.55 8.54 -5.96
CA VAL A 48 7.09 9.02 -7.22
C VAL A 48 8.59 8.76 -7.32
N SER A 49 9.34 8.80 -6.21
CA SER A 49 10.76 8.46 -6.20
C SER A 49 11.06 7.00 -6.54
N GLN A 50 10.11 6.07 -6.34
CA GLN A 50 10.32 4.64 -6.62
C GLN A 50 9.91 4.22 -8.03
N ILE A 51 9.33 5.13 -8.83
CA ILE A 51 8.84 4.80 -10.17
C ILE A 51 9.92 4.13 -11.05
N PRO A 52 11.17 4.63 -11.13
CA PRO A 52 12.18 4.00 -11.98
C PRO A 52 12.64 2.62 -11.48
N GLU A 53 12.55 2.35 -10.17
CA GLU A 53 12.84 1.02 -9.60
C GLU A 53 11.69 0.05 -9.90
N LEU A 54 10.46 0.52 -9.82
CA LEU A 54 9.26 -0.30 -10.01
C LEU A 54 8.94 -0.55 -11.48
N VAL A 55 9.17 0.42 -12.36
CA VAL A 55 8.90 0.33 -13.80
C VAL A 55 10.17 0.74 -14.55
N PRO A 56 11.02 -0.23 -14.93
CA PRO A 56 12.25 0.07 -15.65
C PRO A 56 12.00 0.87 -16.94
N GLY A 57 12.77 1.94 -17.13
CA GLY A 57 12.63 2.85 -18.28
C GLY A 57 11.63 3.99 -18.09
N ALA A 58 10.85 4.00 -17.00
CA ALA A 58 9.96 5.12 -16.69
C ALA A 58 10.73 6.36 -16.20
N VAL A 59 10.28 7.51 -16.68
CA VAL A 59 10.69 8.83 -16.22
C VAL A 59 9.68 9.32 -15.18
N ARG A 60 10.21 9.68 -14.02
CA ARG A 60 9.45 10.11 -12.85
C ARG A 60 8.54 11.30 -13.16
N GLU A 61 9.07 12.31 -13.82
CA GLU A 61 8.39 13.58 -14.15
C GLU A 61 7.33 13.42 -15.24
N ALA A 62 7.45 12.38 -16.07
CA ALA A 62 6.50 12.08 -17.14
C ALA A 62 5.27 11.30 -16.63
N SER A 63 5.37 10.72 -15.41
CA SER A 63 4.34 9.86 -14.85
C SER A 63 3.13 10.66 -14.35
N ARG A 64 1.93 10.12 -14.53
CA ARG A 64 0.66 10.83 -14.29
C ARG A 64 -0.28 10.01 -13.42
N GLU A 65 -0.92 10.67 -12.46
CA GLU A 65 -2.01 10.06 -11.69
C GLU A 65 -3.22 9.83 -12.59
N ARG A 66 -3.85 8.66 -12.46
CA ARG A 66 -5.07 8.27 -13.13
C ARG A 66 -5.99 7.54 -12.16
N VAL A 67 -7.30 7.69 -12.35
CA VAL A 67 -8.28 6.88 -11.62
C VAL A 67 -8.66 5.70 -12.51
N VAL A 68 -8.32 4.49 -12.07
CA VAL A 68 -8.61 3.23 -12.77
C VAL A 68 -9.32 2.31 -11.79
N GLY A 69 -10.49 1.78 -12.17
CA GLY A 69 -11.28 0.89 -11.30
C GLY A 69 -11.68 1.52 -9.97
N GLY A 70 -11.89 2.85 -9.93
CA GLY A 70 -12.21 3.58 -8.70
C GLY A 70 -11.00 3.86 -7.79
N ALA A 71 -9.79 3.53 -8.20
CA ALA A 71 -8.59 3.76 -7.42
C ALA A 71 -7.59 4.68 -8.13
N THR A 72 -6.87 5.48 -7.34
CA THR A 72 -5.79 6.33 -7.85
C THR A 72 -4.53 5.48 -8.06
N VAL A 73 -4.06 5.43 -9.31
CA VAL A 73 -2.84 4.75 -9.75
C VAL A 73 -1.95 5.75 -10.50
N LEU A 74 -0.68 5.40 -10.70
CA LEU A 74 0.24 6.18 -11.51
C LEU A 74 0.50 5.45 -12.83
N ALA A 75 0.18 6.09 -13.96
CA ALA A 75 0.64 5.67 -15.27
C ALA A 75 2.09 6.15 -15.46
N ALA A 76 2.99 5.21 -15.71
CA ALA A 76 4.41 5.47 -15.87
C ALA A 76 4.77 5.61 -17.35
N PHE A 77 5.48 6.70 -17.69
CA PHE A 77 5.85 7.03 -19.07
C PHE A 77 7.37 7.13 -19.21
N ASP A 78 7.91 6.77 -20.36
CA ASP A 78 9.31 6.98 -20.69
C ASP A 78 9.59 8.44 -21.14
N ALA A 79 10.84 8.70 -21.57
CA ALA A 79 11.23 10.00 -22.09
C ALA A 79 10.61 10.35 -23.45
N SER A 80 10.12 9.35 -24.20
CA SER A 80 9.46 9.54 -25.49
C SER A 80 7.97 9.89 -25.35
N GLY A 81 7.42 9.75 -24.13
CA GLY A 81 5.99 9.91 -23.86
C GLY A 81 5.19 8.63 -24.10
N GLN A 82 5.85 7.49 -24.32
CA GLN A 82 5.22 6.18 -24.37
C GLN A 82 4.93 5.69 -22.96
N GLN A 83 3.72 5.16 -22.74
CA GLN A 83 3.39 4.52 -21.47
C GLN A 83 4.12 3.18 -21.36
N VAL A 84 4.94 3.00 -20.34
CA VAL A 84 5.77 1.79 -20.14
C VAL A 84 5.31 0.93 -18.97
N GLY A 85 4.39 1.43 -18.14
CA GLY A 85 3.85 0.64 -17.04
C GLY A 85 2.89 1.38 -16.13
N TRP A 86 2.62 0.75 -15.00
CA TRP A 86 1.77 1.28 -13.94
C TRP A 86 2.45 1.12 -12.58
N VAL A 87 2.20 2.08 -11.69
CA VAL A 87 2.50 1.95 -10.27
C VAL A 87 1.20 2.02 -9.49
N VAL A 88 0.90 0.92 -8.78
CA VAL A 88 -0.36 0.70 -8.09
C VAL A 88 -0.11 0.66 -6.58
N PRO A 89 -0.65 1.63 -5.82
CA PRO A 89 -0.65 1.55 -4.36
C PRO A 89 -1.55 0.42 -3.86
N ALA A 90 -1.07 -0.29 -2.84
CA ALA A 90 -1.79 -1.36 -2.17
C ALA A 90 -1.50 -1.31 -0.67
N ALA A 91 -2.43 -1.82 0.12
CA ALA A 91 -2.20 -1.99 1.55
C ALA A 91 -3.10 -3.09 2.11
N GLY A 92 -2.64 -3.73 3.19
CA GLY A 92 -3.44 -4.72 3.90
C GLY A 92 -2.77 -5.15 5.20
N GLN A 93 -3.39 -6.11 5.88
CA GLN A 93 -2.93 -6.59 7.18
C GLN A 93 -1.63 -7.39 7.04
N GLY A 94 -0.59 -6.97 7.77
CA GLY A 94 0.64 -7.73 7.99
C GLY A 94 0.54 -8.66 9.20
N PHE A 95 1.68 -9.11 9.72
CA PHE A 95 1.72 -9.93 10.92
C PHE A 95 1.22 -9.17 12.16
N ALA A 96 1.70 -7.94 12.36
CA ALA A 96 1.39 -7.14 13.54
C ALA A 96 0.52 -5.91 13.24
N ASP A 97 0.75 -5.25 12.10
CA ASP A 97 0.05 -4.03 11.69
C ASP A 97 -0.08 -4.00 10.16
N ARG A 98 -0.65 -2.94 9.62
CA ARG A 98 -0.82 -2.71 8.20
C ARG A 98 0.54 -2.59 7.49
N ILE A 99 0.61 -3.17 6.31
CA ILE A 99 1.69 -2.99 5.33
C ILE A 99 1.14 -2.09 4.22
N GLU A 100 1.84 -1.00 3.90
CA GLU A 100 1.60 -0.18 2.71
C GLU A 100 2.71 -0.46 1.68
N LEU A 101 2.33 -0.75 0.44
CA LEU A 101 3.29 -1.08 -0.62
C LEU A 101 2.85 -0.54 -1.99
N LEU A 102 3.79 -0.51 -2.91
CA LEU A 102 3.62 -0.19 -4.31
C LEU A 102 3.89 -1.41 -5.16
N ILE A 103 3.08 -1.60 -6.18
CA ILE A 103 3.21 -2.66 -7.17
C ILE A 103 3.52 -2.01 -8.52
N GLY A 104 4.67 -2.35 -9.10
CA GLY A 104 5.01 -2.03 -10.47
C GLY A 104 4.42 -3.08 -11.41
N LEU A 105 3.77 -2.63 -12.48
CA LEU A 105 3.24 -3.48 -13.54
C LEU A 105 3.76 -2.99 -14.90
N ASP A 106 3.88 -3.92 -15.85
CA ASP A 106 4.12 -3.60 -17.26
C ASP A 106 2.94 -2.81 -17.88
N ALA A 107 3.13 -2.25 -19.09
CA ALA A 107 2.12 -1.41 -19.74
C ALA A 107 0.75 -2.09 -19.89
N THR A 108 0.76 -3.41 -20.09
CA THR A 108 -0.42 -4.27 -20.28
C THR A 108 -1.00 -4.81 -18.96
N ALA A 109 -0.39 -4.52 -17.82
CA ALA A 109 -0.73 -5.06 -16.51
C ALA A 109 -0.75 -6.61 -16.42
N SER A 110 0.00 -7.28 -17.30
CA SER A 110 0.15 -8.74 -17.38
C SER A 110 1.29 -9.27 -16.52
N THR A 111 2.28 -8.42 -16.20
CA THR A 111 3.50 -8.81 -15.49
C THR A 111 3.81 -7.82 -14.38
N ILE A 112 4.20 -8.33 -13.22
CA ILE A 112 4.73 -7.52 -12.13
C ILE A 112 6.20 -7.21 -12.43
N THR A 113 6.52 -5.92 -12.51
CA THR A 113 7.88 -5.44 -12.75
C THR A 113 8.67 -5.26 -11.45
N GLY A 114 7.98 -5.11 -10.32
CA GLY A 114 8.58 -5.08 -8.99
C GLY A 114 7.59 -4.68 -7.90
N ILE A 115 8.03 -4.73 -6.64
CA ILE A 115 7.29 -4.16 -5.50
C ILE A 115 8.20 -3.30 -4.62
N TYR A 116 7.61 -2.36 -3.91
CA TYR A 116 8.29 -1.53 -2.92
C TYR A 116 7.43 -1.37 -1.67
N VAL A 117 7.99 -1.63 -0.49
CA VAL A 117 7.27 -1.47 0.79
C VAL A 117 7.46 -0.05 1.29
N LEU A 118 6.37 0.72 1.38
CA LEU A 118 6.36 2.12 1.83
C LEU A 118 6.35 2.22 3.36
N ASP A 119 5.53 1.39 4.01
CA ASP A 119 5.36 1.41 5.46
C ASP A 119 5.01 0.00 5.97
N GLN A 120 5.54 -0.35 7.14
CA GLN A 120 5.33 -1.65 7.79
C GLN A 120 5.73 -1.58 9.27
N LYS A 121 5.17 -2.49 10.09
CA LYS A 121 5.58 -2.70 11.50
C LYS A 121 5.77 -4.17 11.85
N GLU A 122 6.35 -4.91 10.91
CA GLU A 122 6.77 -6.29 11.09
C GLU A 122 7.90 -6.40 12.11
N THR A 123 8.11 -7.61 12.64
CA THR A 123 9.16 -7.87 13.63
C THR A 123 10.56 -7.57 13.06
N PRO A 124 11.34 -6.68 13.70
CA PRO A 124 12.69 -6.35 13.26
C PRO A 124 13.63 -7.57 13.22
N GLY A 125 14.45 -7.67 12.17
CA GLY A 125 15.38 -8.78 11.95
C GLY A 125 14.73 -10.09 11.50
N LEU A 126 13.44 -10.06 11.15
CA LEU A 126 12.68 -11.25 10.74
C LEU A 126 11.71 -10.93 9.60
N GLY A 127 10.63 -10.22 9.91
CA GLY A 127 9.58 -9.86 8.95
C GLY A 127 9.87 -8.57 8.21
N ASP A 128 10.63 -7.65 8.81
CA ASP A 128 11.08 -6.40 8.18
C ASP A 128 11.91 -6.61 6.90
N PHE A 129 12.46 -7.81 6.69
CA PHE A 129 13.14 -8.19 5.46
C PHE A 129 12.23 -8.16 4.22
N ILE A 130 10.91 -7.99 4.36
CA ILE A 130 10.03 -7.64 3.23
C ILE A 130 10.46 -6.34 2.53
N THR A 131 11.17 -5.45 3.22
CA THR A 131 11.71 -4.19 2.67
C THR A 131 13.01 -4.40 1.86
N VAL A 132 13.67 -5.55 2.01
CA VAL A 132 14.99 -5.81 1.42
C VAL A 132 14.83 -6.51 0.07
N ARG A 133 15.34 -5.88 -1.00
CA ARG A 133 15.14 -6.35 -2.37
C ARG A 133 15.74 -7.74 -2.60
N GLU A 134 17.00 -7.92 -2.19
CA GLU A 134 17.76 -9.14 -2.45
C GLU A 134 17.24 -10.34 -1.65
N ARG A 135 16.54 -10.07 -0.54
CA ARG A 135 15.98 -11.09 0.36
C ARG A 135 14.56 -11.48 -0.01
N PHE A 136 13.76 -10.54 -0.51
CA PHE A 136 12.33 -10.78 -0.73
C PHE A 136 11.77 -10.15 -2.00
N ARG A 137 11.92 -8.82 -2.18
CA ARG A 137 11.16 -8.10 -3.23
C ARG A 137 11.51 -8.56 -4.66
N LYS A 138 12.75 -9.00 -4.90
CA LYS A 138 13.19 -9.53 -6.21
C LYS A 138 12.32 -10.70 -6.72
N TYR A 139 11.68 -11.46 -5.82
CA TYR A 139 10.88 -12.62 -6.21
C TYR A 139 9.57 -12.24 -6.92
N PHE A 140 9.15 -10.97 -6.82
CA PHE A 140 8.00 -10.43 -7.52
C PHE A 140 8.33 -9.98 -8.95
N GLU A 141 9.60 -9.74 -9.27
CA GLU A 141 10.04 -9.27 -10.58
C GLU A 141 9.79 -10.35 -11.64
N GLY A 142 9.06 -10.00 -12.71
CA GLY A 142 8.73 -10.90 -13.81
C GLY A 142 7.60 -11.90 -13.52
N GLN A 143 6.88 -11.75 -12.41
CA GLN A 143 5.78 -12.67 -12.08
C GLN A 143 4.50 -12.32 -12.86
N PRO A 144 3.74 -13.32 -13.33
CA PRO A 144 2.51 -13.08 -14.06
C PRO A 144 1.38 -12.61 -13.13
N THR A 145 0.47 -11.79 -13.65
CA THR A 145 -0.74 -11.34 -12.94
C THR A 145 -1.98 -12.19 -13.25
N GLY A 146 -1.89 -13.08 -14.25
CA GLY A 146 -3.03 -13.87 -14.74
C GLY A 146 -3.58 -14.91 -13.74
N ALA A 147 -2.81 -15.25 -12.70
CA ALA A 147 -3.25 -16.12 -11.63
C ALA A 147 -2.66 -15.66 -10.28
N PRO A 148 -3.30 -15.97 -9.14
CA PRO A 148 -2.76 -15.62 -7.84
C PRO A 148 -1.39 -16.26 -7.58
N LEU A 149 -0.45 -15.44 -7.12
CA LEU A 149 0.88 -15.86 -6.69
C LEU A 149 0.81 -16.74 -5.44
N LYS A 150 1.71 -17.71 -5.33
CA LYS A 150 1.76 -18.64 -4.21
C LYS A 150 3.08 -18.56 -3.44
N VAL A 151 3.01 -18.55 -2.12
CA VAL A 151 4.20 -18.57 -1.28
C VAL A 151 4.73 -20.00 -1.14
N VAL A 152 6.03 -20.19 -1.34
CA VAL A 152 6.72 -21.49 -1.22
C VAL A 152 8.02 -21.35 -0.43
N LYS A 153 8.50 -22.43 0.19
CA LYS A 153 9.72 -22.42 1.02
C LYS A 153 11.00 -22.80 0.27
N ARG A 154 10.91 -23.07 -1.03
CA ARG A 154 12.06 -23.38 -1.90
C ARG A 154 12.47 -22.16 -2.71
N GLU A 155 13.63 -22.25 -3.36
CA GLU A 155 14.03 -21.26 -4.35
C GLU A 155 13.02 -21.27 -5.52
N VAL A 156 12.81 -20.09 -6.11
CA VAL A 156 11.86 -19.87 -7.21
C VAL A 156 12.56 -19.12 -8.34
N THR A 157 12.09 -19.36 -9.56
CA THR A 157 12.50 -18.60 -10.74
C THR A 157 11.45 -17.54 -11.06
N ALA A 158 11.87 -16.46 -11.73
CA ALA A 158 10.94 -15.48 -12.28
C ALA A 158 9.90 -16.16 -13.20
N GLY A 159 8.68 -15.63 -13.23
CA GLY A 159 7.60 -16.14 -14.07
C GLY A 159 6.91 -17.42 -13.58
N SER A 160 7.35 -18.01 -12.46
CA SER A 160 6.78 -19.27 -11.95
C SER A 160 5.39 -19.13 -11.32
N GLY A 161 4.95 -17.91 -11.02
CA GLY A 161 3.76 -17.65 -10.19
C GLY A 161 3.98 -17.97 -8.71
N GLU A 162 5.24 -18.13 -8.29
CA GLU A 162 5.60 -18.48 -6.92
C GLU A 162 6.55 -17.45 -6.31
N ILE A 163 6.34 -17.16 -5.03
CA ILE A 163 7.16 -16.25 -4.22
C ILE A 163 7.85 -17.07 -3.13
N ARG A 164 9.17 -16.93 -3.04
CA ARG A 164 9.91 -17.57 -1.95
C ARG A 164 9.59 -16.88 -0.62
N ALA A 165 9.23 -17.68 0.37
CA ALA A 165 9.04 -17.23 1.75
C ALA A 165 10.35 -16.79 2.39
N LEU A 166 10.28 -15.73 3.21
CA LEU A 166 11.33 -15.38 4.15
C LEU A 166 11.45 -16.47 5.23
N THR A 167 12.67 -16.95 5.46
CA THR A 167 12.95 -17.94 6.51
C THR A 167 12.56 -17.35 7.88
N GLY A 168 11.69 -18.04 8.60
CA GLY A 168 11.20 -17.59 9.91
C GLY A 168 10.11 -16.51 9.86
N ALA A 169 9.79 -15.94 8.69
CA ALA A 169 8.78 -14.90 8.50
C ALA A 169 7.75 -15.26 7.41
N THR A 170 7.21 -16.48 7.48
CA THR A 170 6.24 -16.97 6.49
C THR A 170 4.98 -16.10 6.45
N ILE A 171 4.47 -15.68 7.61
CA ILE A 171 3.25 -14.85 7.70
C ILE A 171 3.44 -13.49 7.02
N SER A 172 4.57 -12.81 7.22
CA SER A 172 4.90 -11.56 6.53
C SER A 172 4.97 -11.75 5.01
N SER A 173 5.51 -12.89 4.57
CA SER A 173 5.61 -13.24 3.15
C SER A 173 4.24 -13.48 2.51
N GLU A 174 3.37 -14.21 3.21
CA GLU A 174 1.98 -14.47 2.82
C GLU A 174 1.15 -13.21 2.82
N ALA A 175 1.33 -12.32 3.80
CA ALA A 175 0.65 -11.03 3.87
C ALA A 175 0.96 -10.17 2.65
N VAL A 176 2.24 -9.96 2.32
CA VAL A 176 2.62 -9.16 1.13
C VAL A 176 2.09 -9.79 -0.15
N THR A 177 2.24 -11.11 -0.30
CA THR A 177 1.75 -11.82 -1.50
C THR A 177 0.23 -11.74 -1.63
N GLY A 178 -0.49 -11.83 -0.50
CA GLY A 178 -1.94 -11.66 -0.45
C GLY A 178 -2.39 -10.26 -0.84
N ILE A 179 -1.73 -9.22 -0.32
CA ILE A 179 -1.99 -7.82 -0.68
C ILE A 179 -1.81 -7.61 -2.18
N VAL A 180 -0.71 -8.13 -2.75
CA VAL A 180 -0.43 -8.05 -4.20
C VAL A 180 -1.52 -8.76 -5.00
N ASN A 181 -1.84 -10.02 -4.66
CA ASN A 181 -2.86 -10.81 -5.36
C ASN A 181 -4.22 -10.12 -5.34
N GLN A 182 -4.66 -9.66 -4.17
CA GLN A 182 -5.94 -8.97 -4.02
C GLN A 182 -5.96 -7.73 -4.90
N ARG A 183 -4.92 -6.89 -4.82
CA ARG A 183 -4.90 -5.61 -5.52
C ARG A 183 -4.86 -5.76 -7.03
N VAL A 184 -4.05 -6.70 -7.51
CA VAL A 184 -3.96 -7.04 -8.93
C VAL A 184 -5.32 -7.55 -9.41
N HIS A 185 -5.96 -8.44 -8.65
CA HIS A 185 -7.28 -8.97 -9.01
C HIS A 185 -8.36 -7.88 -9.11
N GLU A 186 -8.41 -6.95 -8.15
CA GLU A 186 -9.35 -5.82 -8.14
C GLU A 186 -9.22 -4.91 -9.36
N LEU A 187 -8.00 -4.72 -9.87
CA LEU A 187 -7.72 -3.77 -10.95
C LEU A 187 -7.47 -4.41 -12.32
N ALA A 188 -7.37 -5.73 -12.42
CA ALA A 188 -6.96 -6.42 -13.64
C ALA A 188 -7.77 -6.00 -14.87
N SER A 189 -9.10 -6.04 -14.79
CA SER A 189 -9.99 -5.70 -15.91
C SER A 189 -9.92 -4.20 -16.27
N ALA A 190 -9.84 -3.33 -15.26
CA ALA A 190 -9.81 -1.89 -15.45
C ALA A 190 -8.47 -1.42 -16.04
N LEU A 191 -7.34 -1.99 -15.60
CA LEU A 191 -6.02 -1.70 -16.15
C LEU A 191 -5.87 -2.24 -17.57
N ALA A 192 -6.37 -3.44 -17.85
CA ALA A 192 -6.37 -4.00 -19.20
C ALA A 192 -7.19 -3.11 -20.17
N ALA A 193 -8.38 -2.65 -19.75
CA ALA A 193 -9.19 -1.73 -20.55
C ALA A 193 -8.50 -0.37 -20.75
N ALA A 194 -7.84 0.17 -19.72
CA ALA A 194 -7.10 1.42 -19.80
C ALA A 194 -5.87 1.33 -20.72
N ALA A 195 -5.19 0.18 -20.75
CA ALA A 195 -4.08 -0.07 -21.67
C ALA A 195 -4.54 -0.15 -23.13
N ALA A 196 -5.69 -0.78 -23.40
CA ALA A 196 -6.27 -0.85 -24.74
C ALA A 196 -6.78 0.51 -25.26
N GLY A 197 -7.25 1.38 -24.38
CA GLY A 197 -7.77 2.71 -24.73
C GLY A 197 -6.69 3.79 -24.97
N SER A 198 -5.41 3.53 -24.67
CA SER A 198 -4.31 4.47 -24.93
C SER A 198 -3.72 4.38 -26.34
N GLU A 199 -4.22 3.47 -27.19
CA GLU A 199 -3.79 3.28 -28.59
C GLU A 199 -4.69 3.96 -29.63
N SER A 200 -5.66 4.79 -29.22
CA SER A 200 -6.56 5.55 -30.13
C SER A 200 -6.33 7.05 -30.13
#